data_AF-A0A1I5T5W2-F1
#
_entry.id   AF-A0A1I5T5W2-F1
#
_cell.length_a   1.000
_cell.length_b   1.000
_cell.length_c   1.000
_cell.angle_alpha   90.00
_cell.angle_beta   90.00
_cell.angle_gamma   90.00
#
_symmetry.space_group_name_H-M   'P 1'
#
loop_
_entity.id
_entity.type
_entity.pdbx_description
1 polymer ?
#
loop_
_entity_poly.entity_id
_entity_poly.type
_entity_poly.pdbx_seq_one_letter_code
_entity_poly.pdbx_strand_id
1 'polypeptide(L)'
;MSDKQVPDEIRGWNWGALLLNIIWGIRFRCYRTLWVLFPFFGVFYLFVVGAKGNEWAWKNNEWESVEAFKASQKRWSRAALAYIGVLVLFSIVFTNFLTHEFDNSPSTEIALATLEKSESFKANIGVPYDYSLKHGKLGGPESEGFAEMEYAIEGFKGEGILFFKASHILQDWTLDCLTIQYTDTQETEAVIPCD
;
A
#
# COMPACT_ATOMS: atom_id res chain seq x y z
N MET A 1 39.70 -7.04 13.20
CA MET A 1 39.15 -6.30 12.05
C MET A 1 40.34 -5.67 11.37
N SER A 2 40.62 -6.01 10.11
CA SER A 2 41.78 -5.46 9.39
C SER A 2 41.65 -3.94 9.32
N ASP A 3 42.70 -3.22 9.73
CA ASP A 3 42.77 -1.75 9.71
C ASP A 3 43.01 -1.26 8.27
N LYS A 4 42.13 -1.69 7.36
CA LYS A 4 42.18 -1.34 5.95
C LYS A 4 41.80 0.13 5.85
N GLN A 5 42.76 0.95 5.44
CA GLN A 5 42.54 2.37 5.19
C GLN A 5 41.39 2.54 4.18
N VAL A 6 40.44 3.40 4.52
CA VAL A 6 39.25 3.69 3.71
C VAL A 6 39.55 4.96 2.93
N PRO A 7 39.67 4.89 1.59
CA PRO A 7 39.85 6.07 0.76
C PRO A 7 38.70 7.06 0.96
N ASP A 8 39.00 8.35 1.06
CA ASP A 8 37.97 9.39 1.22
C ASP A 8 36.99 9.38 0.04
N GLU A 9 37.48 9.01 -1.13
CA GLU A 9 36.76 8.87 -2.38
C GLU A 9 35.56 7.91 -2.37
N ILE A 10 35.56 6.91 -1.49
CA ILE A 10 34.46 5.94 -1.39
C ILE A 10 33.46 6.30 -0.28
N ARG A 11 33.73 7.36 0.48
CA ARG A 11 32.78 7.87 1.46
C ARG A 11 31.60 8.52 0.76
N GLY A 12 30.42 8.29 1.31
CA GLY A 12 29.18 8.79 0.74
C GLY A 12 28.04 7.81 0.94
N TRP A 13 26.86 8.23 0.50
CA TRP A 13 25.64 7.47 0.64
C TRP A 13 25.61 6.23 -0.27
N ASN A 14 25.15 5.11 0.26
CA ASN A 14 24.98 3.87 -0.48
C ASN A 14 23.50 3.48 -0.55
N TRP A 15 22.88 3.82 -1.69
CA TRP A 15 21.49 3.47 -1.98
C TRP A 15 21.25 1.96 -2.08
N GLY A 16 22.24 1.21 -2.58
CA GLY A 16 22.17 -0.25 -2.62
C GLY A 16 22.08 -0.86 -1.23
N ALA A 17 22.92 -0.39 -0.30
CA ALA A 17 22.95 -0.85 1.08
C ALA A 17 21.68 -0.44 1.86
N LEU A 18 21.14 0.75 1.60
CA LEU A 18 19.90 1.21 2.24
C LEU A 18 18.70 0.35 1.80
N LEU A 19 18.47 0.30 0.49
CA LEU A 19 17.23 -0.21 -0.10
C LEU A 19 17.22 -1.73 -0.25
N LEU A 20 18.38 -2.35 -0.49
CA LEU A 20 18.56 -3.80 -0.58
C LEU A 20 19.36 -4.35 0.61
N ASN A 21 19.24 -3.74 1.80
CA ASN A 21 20.04 -3.99 3.01
C ASN A 21 20.44 -5.45 3.29
N ILE A 22 19.51 -6.39 3.33
CA ILE A 22 19.80 -7.80 3.62
C ILE A 22 20.56 -8.44 2.45
N ILE A 23 20.04 -8.31 1.23
CA ILE A 23 20.62 -8.93 0.01
C ILE A 23 22.00 -8.35 -0.29
N TRP A 24 22.11 -7.02 -0.26
CA TRP A 24 23.36 -6.29 -0.39
C TRP A 24 24.34 -6.68 0.74
N GLY A 25 23.85 -6.78 1.98
CA GLY A 25 24.64 -7.21 3.13
C GLY A 25 25.27 -8.59 2.95
N ILE A 26 24.49 -9.56 2.46
CA ILE A 26 24.98 -10.91 2.14
C ILE A 26 26.04 -10.82 1.04
N ARG A 27 25.77 -10.10 -0.06
CA ARG A 27 26.72 -9.97 -1.18
C ARG A 27 28.07 -9.40 -0.76
N PHE A 28 28.07 -8.41 0.14
CA PHE A 28 29.26 -7.69 0.57
C PHE A 28 29.77 -8.15 1.93
N ARG A 29 29.29 -9.28 2.46
CA ARG A 29 29.68 -9.84 3.78
C ARG A 29 29.52 -8.83 4.92
N CYS A 30 28.55 -7.95 4.82
CA CYS A 30 28.21 -6.93 5.79
C CYS A 30 27.03 -7.38 6.65
N TYR A 31 27.17 -8.47 7.41
CA TYR A 31 26.08 -9.04 8.21
C TYR A 31 25.52 -8.12 9.29
N ARG A 32 26.21 -7.02 9.58
CA ARG A 32 25.68 -5.92 10.39
C ARG A 32 24.38 -5.37 9.82
N THR A 33 24.14 -5.45 8.50
CA THR A 33 22.86 -5.03 7.92
C THR A 33 21.67 -5.85 8.41
N LEU A 34 21.85 -7.05 8.99
CA LEU A 34 20.75 -7.83 9.57
C LEU A 34 20.11 -7.17 10.80
N TRP A 35 20.78 -6.20 11.42
CA TRP A 35 20.23 -5.46 12.55
C TRP A 35 19.01 -4.60 12.17
N VAL A 36 18.76 -4.39 10.87
CA VAL A 36 17.52 -3.77 10.37
C VAL A 36 16.27 -4.58 10.70
N LEU A 37 16.41 -5.86 11.05
CA LEU A 37 15.29 -6.74 11.44
C LEU A 37 14.79 -6.48 12.87
N PHE A 38 15.54 -5.74 13.69
CA PHE A 38 15.08 -5.40 15.04
C PHE A 38 13.97 -4.35 14.97
N PRO A 39 12.79 -4.57 15.59
CA PRO A 39 11.70 -3.61 15.58
C PRO A 39 12.12 -2.25 16.12
N PHE A 40 11.60 -1.17 15.53
CA PHE A 40 11.89 0.24 15.84
C PHE A 40 13.35 0.69 15.62
N PHE A 41 14.32 -0.01 16.22
CA PHE A 41 15.75 0.25 16.01
C PHE A 41 16.17 0.08 14.55
N GLY A 42 15.63 -0.95 13.88
CA GLY A 42 15.97 -1.28 12.51
C GLY A 42 15.71 -0.14 11.54
N VAL A 43 14.65 0.64 11.76
CA VAL A 43 14.30 1.82 10.93
C VAL A 43 15.40 2.87 11.00
N PHE A 44 15.88 3.21 12.20
CA PHE A 44 17.01 4.12 12.36
C PHE A 44 18.30 3.52 11.80
N TYR A 45 18.49 2.22 12.00
CA TYR A 45 19.68 1.51 11.56
C TYR A 45 19.81 1.45 10.03
N LEU A 46 18.70 1.50 9.27
CA LEU A 46 18.73 1.61 7.80
C LEU A 46 19.58 2.80 7.35
N PHE A 47 19.43 3.96 7.98
CA PHE A 47 20.21 5.14 7.62
C PHE A 47 21.70 4.97 7.96
N VAL A 48 22.02 4.27 9.05
CA VAL A 48 23.41 3.90 9.39
C VAL A 48 23.99 2.97 8.32
N VAL A 49 23.22 2.00 7.85
CA VAL A 49 23.60 1.10 6.75
C VAL A 49 23.82 1.90 5.46
N GLY A 50 22.95 2.85 5.14
CA GLY A 50 23.11 3.73 3.97
C GLY A 50 24.37 4.60 4.06
N ALA A 51 24.67 5.17 5.22
CA ALA A 51 25.82 6.05 5.42
C ALA A 51 27.16 5.29 5.48
N LYS A 52 27.20 4.14 6.14
CA LYS A 52 28.44 3.37 6.39
C LYS A 52 28.61 2.15 5.50
N GLY A 53 27.63 1.83 4.66
CA GLY A 53 27.66 0.65 3.78
C GLY A 53 28.92 0.61 2.92
N ASN A 54 29.32 1.72 2.30
CA ASN A 54 30.55 1.76 1.49
C ASN A 54 31.80 1.38 2.30
N GLU A 55 31.93 1.92 3.52
CA GLU A 55 33.05 1.63 4.42
C GLU A 55 33.10 0.15 4.79
N TRP A 56 31.96 -0.43 5.15
CA TRP A 56 31.86 -1.82 5.54
C TRP A 56 32.17 -2.76 4.37
N ALA A 57 31.60 -2.50 3.19
CA ALA A 57 31.85 -3.31 2.00
C ALA A 57 33.30 -3.27 1.54
N TRP A 58 33.97 -2.13 1.71
CA TRP A 58 35.40 -1.98 1.43
C TRP A 58 36.26 -2.78 2.40
N LYS A 59 35.98 -2.69 3.71
CA LYS A 59 36.74 -3.40 4.76
C LYS A 59 36.54 -4.92 4.72
N ASN A 60 35.36 -5.39 4.29
CA ASN A 60 35.01 -6.81 4.33
C ASN A 60 35.37 -7.59 3.05
N ASN A 61 35.89 -6.93 2.01
CA ASN A 61 36.21 -7.57 0.74
C ASN A 61 37.51 -7.04 0.14
N GLU A 62 38.10 -7.84 -0.75
CA GLU A 62 39.22 -7.41 -1.58
C GLU A 62 38.74 -6.82 -2.90
N TRP A 63 39.38 -5.73 -3.30
CA TRP A 63 39.04 -4.93 -4.47
C TRP A 63 40.33 -4.60 -5.21
N GLU A 64 40.32 -4.77 -6.53
CA GLU A 64 41.48 -4.49 -7.37
C GLU A 64 41.82 -2.99 -7.39
N SER A 65 40.79 -2.13 -7.32
CA SER A 65 40.94 -0.68 -7.29
C SER A 65 39.71 0.02 -6.68
N VAL A 66 39.85 1.32 -6.38
CA VAL A 66 38.74 2.17 -5.92
C VAL A 66 37.66 2.31 -6.98
N GLU A 67 38.05 2.37 -8.25
CA GLU A 67 37.16 2.48 -9.39
C GLU A 67 36.33 1.20 -9.56
N ALA A 68 36.95 0.03 -9.41
CA ALA A 68 36.25 -1.25 -9.45
C ALA A 68 35.18 -1.35 -8.35
N PHE A 69 35.51 -0.88 -7.14
CA PHE A 69 34.55 -0.79 -6.04
C PHE A 69 33.38 0.16 -6.35
N LYS A 70 33.69 1.41 -6.76
CA LYS A 70 32.68 2.41 -7.11
C LYS A 70 31.75 1.93 -8.22
N ALA A 71 32.30 1.27 -9.24
CA ALA A 71 31.51 0.69 -10.33
C ALA A 71 30.53 -0.38 -9.83
N SER A 72 30.99 -1.25 -8.92
CA SER A 72 30.14 -2.26 -8.27
C SER A 72 29.02 -1.60 -7.44
N GLN A 73 29.34 -0.64 -6.57
CA GLN A 73 28.35 0.06 -5.75
C GLN A 73 27.34 0.85 -6.59
N LYS A 74 27.77 1.42 -7.73
CA LYS A 74 26.88 2.11 -8.67
C LYS A 74 25.93 1.13 -9.39
N ARG A 75 26.37 -0.08 -9.71
CA ARG A 75 25.47 -1.14 -10.24
C ARG A 75 24.41 -1.53 -9.20
N TRP A 76 24.82 -1.75 -7.96
CA TRP A 76 23.90 -2.06 -6.86
C TRP A 76 22.92 -0.92 -6.56
N SER A 77 23.39 0.33 -6.56
CA SER A 77 22.53 1.50 -6.36
C SER A 77 21.49 1.63 -7.47
N ARG A 78 21.88 1.44 -8.74
CA ARG A 78 20.93 1.45 -9.87
C ARG A 78 19.94 0.30 -9.80
N ALA A 79 20.40 -0.92 -9.49
CA ALA A 79 19.53 -2.08 -9.34
C ALA A 79 18.51 -1.88 -8.21
N ALA A 80 18.95 -1.33 -7.09
CA ALA A 80 18.09 -1.01 -5.95
C ALA A 80 17.02 0.03 -6.30
N LEU A 81 17.42 1.14 -6.92
CA LEU A 81 16.48 2.18 -7.34
C LEU A 81 15.48 1.67 -8.40
N ALA A 82 15.95 0.87 -9.37
CA ALA A 82 15.07 0.25 -10.36
C ALA A 82 14.07 -0.71 -9.72
N TYR A 83 14.52 -1.55 -8.78
CA TYR A 83 13.66 -2.48 -8.05
C TYR A 83 12.58 -1.75 -7.25
N ILE A 84 12.95 -0.71 -6.50
CA ILE A 84 11.98 0.12 -5.76
C ILE A 84 11.01 0.82 -6.73
N GLY A 85 11.50 1.33 -7.85
CA GLY A 85 10.63 1.93 -8.87
C GLY A 85 9.59 0.95 -9.43
N VAL A 86 9.98 -0.29 -9.70
CA VAL A 86 9.06 -1.35 -10.14
C VAL A 86 8.05 -1.70 -9.05
N LEU A 87 8.47 -1.82 -7.79
CA LEU A 87 7.56 -2.10 -6.68
C LEU A 87 6.53 -0.98 -6.50
N VAL A 88 6.94 0.28 -6.55
CA VAL A 88 6.01 1.42 -6.44
C VAL A 88 5.01 1.41 -7.59
N LEU A 89 5.46 1.20 -8.83
CA LEU A 89 4.58 1.11 -9.99
C LEU A 89 3.60 -0.07 -9.85
N PHE A 90 4.09 -1.24 -9.45
CA PHE A 90 3.25 -2.41 -9.21
C PHE A 90 2.21 -2.13 -8.12
N SER A 91 2.60 -1.53 -7.00
CA SER A 91 1.67 -1.18 -5.92
C SER A 91 0.56 -0.24 -6.42
N ILE A 92 0.89 0.79 -7.21
CA ILE A 92 -0.11 1.69 -7.79
C ILE A 92 -1.06 0.94 -8.71
N VAL A 93 -0.54 0.14 -9.64
CA VAL A 93 -1.38 -0.62 -10.57
C VAL A 93 -2.27 -1.61 -9.82
N PHE A 94 -1.70 -2.31 -8.84
CA PHE A 94 -2.40 -3.30 -8.02
C PHE A 94 -3.50 -2.66 -7.18
N THR A 95 -3.28 -1.51 -6.55
CA THR A 95 -4.32 -0.82 -5.79
C THR A 95 -5.46 -0.35 -6.69
N ASN A 96 -5.16 0.21 -7.87
CA ASN A 96 -6.21 0.62 -8.83
C ASN A 96 -6.99 -0.59 -9.35
N PHE A 97 -6.31 -1.72 -9.60
CA PHE A 97 -6.97 -2.96 -9.97
C PHE A 97 -7.90 -3.44 -8.85
N LEU A 98 -7.43 -3.48 -7.60
CA LEU A 98 -8.25 -3.88 -6.47
C LEU A 98 -9.48 -2.99 -6.31
N THR A 99 -9.32 -1.65 -6.32
CA THR A 99 -10.48 -0.75 -6.19
C THR A 99 -11.48 -0.97 -7.32
N HIS A 100 -11.02 -1.11 -8.56
CA HIS A 100 -11.89 -1.39 -9.70
C HIS A 100 -12.69 -2.70 -9.53
N GLU A 101 -12.10 -3.75 -8.98
CA GLU A 101 -12.82 -5.01 -8.70
C GLU A 101 -13.90 -4.85 -7.62
N PHE A 102 -13.64 -4.03 -6.59
CA PHE A 102 -14.63 -3.73 -5.55
C PHE A 102 -15.77 -2.83 -6.09
N ASP A 103 -15.42 -1.79 -6.85
CA ASP A 103 -16.37 -0.82 -7.41
C ASP A 103 -17.37 -1.49 -8.36
N ASN A 104 -16.92 -2.51 -9.10
CA ASN A 104 -17.74 -3.28 -10.04
C ASN A 104 -18.24 -4.62 -9.47
N SER A 105 -18.17 -4.80 -8.14
CA SER A 105 -18.67 -6.04 -7.53
C SER A 105 -20.22 -6.08 -7.54
N PRO A 106 -20.83 -7.27 -7.64
CA PRO A 106 -22.29 -7.39 -7.66
C PRO A 106 -22.98 -6.80 -6.42
N SER A 107 -22.34 -6.88 -5.25
CA SER A 107 -22.86 -6.29 -4.02
C SER A 107 -22.86 -4.77 -4.06
N THR A 108 -21.82 -4.14 -4.61
CA THR A 108 -21.78 -2.68 -4.86
C THR A 108 -22.88 -2.27 -5.85
N GLU A 109 -23.07 -3.01 -6.93
CA GLU A 109 -24.11 -2.70 -7.93
C GLU A 109 -25.52 -2.68 -7.31
N ILE A 110 -25.86 -3.71 -6.52
CA ILE A 110 -27.16 -3.80 -5.85
C ILE A 110 -27.31 -2.70 -4.78
N ALA A 111 -26.23 -2.38 -4.05
CA ALA A 111 -26.21 -1.30 -3.06
C ALA A 111 -26.50 0.06 -3.71
N LEU A 112 -25.77 0.42 -4.76
CA LEU A 112 -25.93 1.69 -5.48
C LEU A 112 -27.31 1.79 -6.14
N ALA A 113 -27.77 0.73 -6.81
CA ALA A 113 -29.10 0.68 -7.41
C ALA A 113 -30.24 0.81 -6.39
N THR A 114 -30.02 0.37 -5.15
CA THR A 114 -30.97 0.53 -4.04
C THR A 114 -30.91 1.94 -3.46
N LEU A 115 -29.70 2.48 -3.29
CA LEU A 115 -29.48 3.84 -2.79
C LEU A 115 -30.13 4.89 -3.69
N GLU A 116 -30.00 4.74 -5.02
CA GLU A 116 -30.62 5.64 -6.00
C GLU A 116 -32.15 5.63 -5.98
N LYS A 117 -32.79 4.67 -5.32
CA LYS A 117 -34.24 4.69 -5.13
C LYS A 117 -34.67 5.59 -3.97
N SER A 118 -33.76 5.94 -3.05
CA SER A 118 -34.06 6.88 -1.96
C SER A 118 -34.29 8.31 -2.48
N GLU A 119 -35.36 8.93 -2.00
CA GLU A 119 -35.66 10.34 -2.28
C GLU A 119 -34.68 11.27 -1.55
N SER A 120 -34.31 10.92 -0.32
CA SER A 120 -33.35 11.67 0.51
C SER A 120 -31.97 11.71 -0.13
N PHE A 121 -31.50 10.59 -0.71
CA PHE A 121 -30.23 10.55 -1.44
C PHE A 121 -30.21 11.52 -2.63
N LYS A 122 -31.28 11.56 -3.43
CA LYS A 122 -31.43 12.50 -4.55
C LYS A 122 -31.54 13.95 -4.09
N ALA A 123 -32.10 14.18 -2.91
CA ALA A 123 -32.24 15.51 -2.33
C ALA A 123 -30.88 16.04 -1.86
N ASN A 124 -30.10 15.22 -1.16
CA ASN A 124 -28.89 15.62 -0.43
C ASN A 124 -27.58 15.47 -1.23
N ILE A 125 -27.42 14.42 -2.04
CA ILE A 125 -26.20 14.18 -2.85
C ILE A 125 -26.46 14.53 -4.32
N GLY A 126 -27.55 14.00 -4.88
CA GLY A 126 -27.92 14.16 -6.28
C GLY A 126 -27.19 13.21 -7.24
N VAL A 127 -27.60 13.22 -8.51
CA VAL A 127 -27.05 12.40 -9.60
C VAL A 127 -26.68 13.32 -10.78
N PRO A 128 -25.54 13.16 -11.47
CA PRO A 128 -24.49 12.15 -11.24
C PRO A 128 -23.70 12.37 -9.94
N TYR A 129 -23.05 11.31 -9.47
CA TYR A 129 -22.15 11.31 -8.31
C TYR A 129 -20.92 10.45 -8.61
N ASP A 130 -19.81 10.74 -7.95
CA ASP A 130 -18.61 9.90 -7.91
C ASP A 130 -18.60 9.10 -6.60
N TYR A 131 -17.95 7.95 -6.60
CA TYR A 131 -17.81 7.13 -5.39
C TYR A 131 -16.43 6.49 -5.33
N SER A 132 -15.87 6.39 -4.12
CA SER A 132 -14.55 5.81 -3.90
C SER A 132 -14.53 4.92 -2.65
N LEU A 133 -13.98 3.71 -2.79
CA LEU A 133 -13.86 2.77 -1.69
C LEU A 133 -12.92 3.32 -0.60
N LYS A 134 -13.42 3.43 0.64
CA LYS A 134 -12.62 3.73 1.84
C LYS A 134 -12.20 2.47 2.56
N HIS A 135 -13.17 1.58 2.81
CA HIS A 135 -12.95 0.33 3.50
C HIS A 135 -13.77 -0.78 2.86
N GLY A 136 -13.17 -1.96 2.71
CA GLY A 136 -13.84 -3.11 2.12
C GLY A 136 -13.35 -4.39 2.76
N LYS A 137 -14.29 -5.25 3.13
CA LYS A 137 -14.04 -6.55 3.74
C LYS A 137 -14.92 -7.59 3.08
N LEU A 138 -14.26 -8.63 2.56
CA LEU A 138 -14.91 -9.83 2.03
C LEU A 138 -14.55 -11.00 2.92
N GLY A 139 -15.47 -11.94 3.10
CA GLY A 139 -15.21 -13.15 3.85
C GLY A 139 -16.25 -14.24 3.62
N GLY A 140 -15.91 -15.45 4.03
CA GLY A 140 -16.76 -16.63 3.91
C GLY A 140 -16.35 -17.61 2.79
N PRO A 141 -16.83 -18.86 2.85
CA PRO A 141 -16.64 -19.85 1.79
C PRO A 141 -17.36 -19.48 0.48
N GLU A 142 -16.98 -20.12 -0.64
CA GLU A 142 -17.61 -19.86 -1.95
C GLU A 142 -19.14 -20.13 -1.96
N SER A 143 -19.62 -21.03 -1.10
CA SER A 143 -21.06 -21.33 -0.99
C SER A 143 -21.86 -20.24 -0.28
N GLU A 144 -21.23 -19.53 0.66
CA GLU A 144 -21.86 -18.54 1.53
C GLU A 144 -20.82 -17.52 2.00
N GLY A 145 -21.00 -16.25 1.62
CA GLY A 145 -20.04 -15.20 1.92
C GLY A 145 -20.71 -13.88 2.25
N PHE A 146 -19.92 -12.92 2.69
CA PHE A 146 -20.36 -11.56 2.98
C PHE A 146 -19.38 -10.52 2.44
N ALA A 147 -19.94 -9.35 2.16
CA ALA A 147 -19.26 -8.12 1.79
C ALA A 147 -19.69 -7.02 2.77
N GLU A 148 -18.72 -6.35 3.35
CA GLU A 148 -18.92 -5.16 4.17
C GLU A 148 -18.09 -4.05 3.55
N MET A 149 -18.75 -2.99 3.08
CA MET A 149 -18.11 -1.94 2.28
C MET A 149 -18.50 -0.57 2.79
N GLU A 150 -17.54 0.34 2.69
CA GLU A 150 -17.67 1.75 3.01
C GLU A 150 -17.13 2.58 1.85
N TYR A 151 -18.01 3.38 1.24
CA TYR A 151 -17.71 4.24 0.10
C TYR A 151 -17.87 5.71 0.49
N ALA A 152 -16.93 6.55 0.08
CA ALA A 152 -17.15 7.99 0.01
C ALA A 152 -17.98 8.26 -1.24
N ILE A 153 -19.06 9.04 -1.13
CA ILE A 153 -19.87 9.48 -2.26
C ILE A 153 -19.82 10.99 -2.34
N GLU A 154 -19.51 11.52 -3.52
CA GLU A 154 -19.46 12.95 -3.80
C GLU A 154 -20.39 13.29 -4.96
N GLY A 155 -21.43 14.08 -4.68
CA GLY A 155 -22.39 14.55 -5.67
C GLY A 155 -22.38 16.06 -5.77
N PHE A 156 -23.10 16.59 -6.76
CA PHE A 156 -23.18 18.04 -6.99
C PHE A 156 -23.81 18.82 -5.83
N LYS A 157 -24.63 18.17 -4.99
CA LYS A 157 -25.33 18.83 -3.88
C LYS A 157 -24.66 18.64 -2.53
N GLY A 158 -23.79 17.65 -2.40
CA GLY A 158 -23.16 17.32 -1.13
C GLY A 158 -22.38 16.01 -1.18
N GLU A 159 -21.75 15.71 -0.05
CA GLU A 159 -20.91 14.53 0.15
C GLU A 159 -21.49 13.64 1.26
N GLY A 160 -21.20 12.35 1.20
CA GLY A 160 -21.62 11.39 2.21
C GLY A 160 -20.74 10.14 2.27
N ILE A 161 -20.97 9.34 3.30
CA ILE A 161 -20.35 8.03 3.47
C ILE A 161 -21.45 6.98 3.38
N LEU A 162 -21.37 6.15 2.36
CA LEU A 162 -22.23 4.98 2.20
C LEU A 162 -21.59 3.79 2.91
N PHE A 163 -22.34 3.13 3.77
CA PHE A 163 -21.97 1.87 4.37
C PHE A 163 -23.00 0.81 4.00
N PHE A 164 -22.54 -0.37 3.59
CA PHE A 164 -23.44 -1.48 3.37
C PHE A 164 -22.81 -2.82 3.74
N LYS A 165 -23.70 -3.75 4.09
CA LYS A 165 -23.38 -5.16 4.27
C LYS A 165 -24.27 -5.98 3.35
N ALA A 166 -23.67 -6.89 2.61
CA ALA A 166 -24.34 -7.82 1.74
C ALA A 166 -23.86 -9.24 2.02
N SER A 167 -24.75 -10.21 1.91
CA SER A 167 -24.42 -11.64 1.98
C SER A 167 -24.76 -12.30 0.66
N HIS A 168 -24.11 -13.41 0.34
CA HIS A 168 -24.48 -14.22 -0.81
C HIS A 168 -24.64 -15.68 -0.44
N ILE A 169 -25.54 -16.37 -1.12
CA ILE A 169 -25.68 -17.82 -1.09
C ILE A 169 -25.61 -18.30 -2.54
N LEU A 170 -24.69 -19.22 -2.85
CA LEU A 170 -24.50 -19.72 -4.22
C LEU A 170 -24.36 -18.59 -5.27
N GLN A 171 -23.61 -17.53 -4.94
CA GLN A 171 -23.37 -16.32 -5.75
C GLN A 171 -24.58 -15.40 -5.97
N ASP A 172 -25.73 -15.67 -5.35
CA ASP A 172 -26.86 -14.76 -5.34
C ASP A 172 -26.72 -13.77 -4.18
N TRP A 173 -26.50 -12.50 -4.49
CA TRP A 173 -26.18 -11.44 -3.53
C TRP A 173 -27.43 -10.73 -3.02
N THR A 174 -27.53 -10.57 -1.71
CA THR A 174 -28.60 -9.84 -1.02
C THR A 174 -28.02 -8.80 -0.09
N LEU A 175 -28.64 -7.62 -0.04
CA LEU A 175 -28.28 -6.57 0.92
C LEU A 175 -28.89 -6.89 2.28
N ASP A 176 -28.04 -6.96 3.30
CA ASP A 176 -28.46 -7.12 4.70
C ASP A 176 -28.66 -5.77 5.39
N CYS A 177 -27.88 -4.75 4.99
CA CYS A 177 -27.83 -3.45 5.64
C CYS A 177 -27.30 -2.40 4.65
N LEU A 178 -27.90 -1.20 4.65
CA LEU A 178 -27.54 -0.10 3.76
C LEU A 178 -27.84 1.23 4.44
N THR A 179 -26.80 1.98 4.77
CA THR A 179 -26.90 3.29 5.41
C THR A 179 -26.06 4.33 4.68
N ILE A 180 -26.52 5.57 4.68
CA ILE A 180 -25.75 6.71 4.18
C ILE A 180 -25.69 7.78 5.26
N GLN A 181 -24.48 8.24 5.56
CA GLN A 181 -24.24 9.37 6.44
C GLN A 181 -23.88 10.60 5.61
N TYR A 182 -24.67 11.66 5.72
CA TYR A 182 -24.40 12.92 5.03
C TYR A 182 -23.37 13.73 5.80
N THR A 183 -22.34 14.25 5.12
CA THR A 183 -21.25 14.98 5.77
C THR A 183 -21.71 16.33 6.34
N ASP A 184 -22.62 17.00 5.64
CA ASP A 184 -23.09 18.35 5.99
C ASP A 184 -24.02 18.36 7.21
N THR A 185 -24.96 17.41 7.28
CA THR A 185 -25.96 17.33 8.37
C THR A 185 -25.55 16.38 9.48
N GLN A 186 -24.52 15.54 9.25
CA GLN A 186 -24.17 14.37 10.07
C GLN A 186 -25.34 13.41 10.31
N GLU A 187 -26.41 13.54 9.53
CA GLU A 187 -27.59 12.69 9.61
C GLU A 187 -27.30 11.36 8.91
N THR A 188 -27.64 10.25 9.57
CA THR A 188 -27.54 8.92 8.99
C THR A 188 -28.93 8.46 8.57
N GLU A 189 -29.10 8.24 7.28
CA GLU A 189 -30.28 7.59 6.72
C GLU A 189 -30.03 6.08 6.60
N ALA A 190 -30.93 5.28 7.16
CA ALA A 190 -30.95 3.84 6.94
C ALA A 190 -31.93 3.51 5.81
N VAL A 191 -31.40 3.23 4.63
CA VAL A 191 -32.19 2.77 3.47
C VAL A 191 -32.64 1.31 3.71
N ILE A 192 -31.74 0.50 4.27
CA ILE A 192 -32.04 -0.81 4.83
C ILE A 192 -31.49 -0.83 6.26
N PRO A 193 -32.33 -0.99 7.30
CA PRO A 193 -31.88 -1.00 8.67
C PRO A 193 -30.91 -2.16 8.94
N CYS A 194 -29.89 -1.88 9.73
CA CYS A 194 -28.88 -2.85 10.14
C CYS A 194 -29.31 -3.43 11.49
N ASP A 195 -29.99 -4.58 11.46
CA ASP A 195 -30.43 -5.30 12.66
C ASP A 195 -29.28 -6.04 13.36
#